data_AF-A0A968IE89-F1
#
_entry.id   AF-A0A968IE89-F1
#
_cell.length_a   1.000
_cell.length_b   1.000
_cell.length_c   1.000
_cell.angle_alpha   90.00
_cell.angle_beta   90.00
_cell.angle_gamma   90.00
#
_symmetry.space_group_name_H-M   'P 1'
#
loop_
_entity.id
_entity.type
_entity.pdbx_description
1 polymer ?
#
loop_
_entity_poly.entity_id
_entity_poly.type
_entity_poly.pdbx_seq_one_letter_code
_entity_poly.pdbx_strand_id
1 'polypeptide(L)'
;MNKILNQLALSIPIEYKKKLKSAYESTFARTNYQRLAVIGHARTGSNFLLDGLGTSNAIKMYHEIFAGHNREIGQDFERIFATLYEKQPRNIKIVGFKLFYYHLTEQEWNDFLFHDEFSIIHIIRKNKLRTIASLDIAFKTKQWSADKKSEILRNNKNTILDTSQLMQRLEKIENYEDLTRKRFQKEVI
;
A
#
# COMPACT_ATOMS: atom_id res chain seq x y z
N MET A 1 -10.67 8.92 -24.56
CA MET A 1 -11.03 7.50 -24.73
C MET A 1 -11.70 6.89 -23.48
N ASN A 2 -11.19 7.08 -22.26
CA ASN A 2 -11.82 6.53 -21.02
C ASN A 2 -13.21 7.10 -20.67
N LYS A 3 -13.53 8.35 -21.02
CA LYS A 3 -14.87 8.92 -20.75
C LYS A 3 -15.98 8.32 -21.63
N ILE A 4 -15.67 8.02 -22.89
CA ILE A 4 -16.64 7.47 -23.86
C ILE A 4 -16.91 5.99 -23.57
N LEU A 5 -15.88 5.21 -23.23
CA LEU A 5 -16.04 3.82 -22.81
C LEU A 5 -16.80 3.68 -21.47
N ASN A 6 -16.60 4.60 -20.51
CA ASN A 6 -17.35 4.58 -19.25
C ASN A 6 -18.82 5.02 -19.41
N GLN A 7 -19.13 5.94 -20.34
CA GLN A 7 -20.53 6.28 -20.67
C GLN A 7 -21.25 5.15 -21.39
N LEU A 8 -20.56 4.38 -22.25
CA LEU A 8 -21.11 3.20 -22.93
C LEU A 8 -21.20 1.97 -22.00
N ALA A 9 -20.38 1.89 -20.95
CA ALA A 9 -20.31 0.72 -20.06
C ALA A 9 -21.49 0.57 -19.08
N LEU A 10 -22.41 1.53 -18.99
CA LEU A 10 -23.58 1.46 -18.11
C LEU A 10 -24.75 0.66 -18.71
N SER A 11 -24.74 0.37 -20.02
CA SER A 11 -25.85 -0.28 -20.74
C SER A 11 -25.51 -1.67 -21.31
N ILE A 12 -24.28 -2.16 -21.12
CA ILE A 12 -23.82 -3.41 -21.74
C ILE A 12 -23.94 -4.59 -20.75
N PRO A 13 -24.57 -5.72 -21.14
CA PRO A 13 -24.67 -6.92 -20.31
C PRO A 13 -23.30 -7.41 -19.80
N ILE A 14 -23.28 -7.96 -18.58
CA ILE A 14 -22.05 -8.37 -17.86
C ILE A 14 -21.22 -9.38 -18.67
N GLU A 15 -21.87 -10.25 -19.43
CA GLU A 15 -21.24 -11.25 -20.29
C GLU A 15 -20.39 -10.60 -21.41
N TYR A 16 -20.89 -9.52 -22.01
CA TYR A 16 -20.18 -8.75 -23.02
C TYR A 16 -18.99 -7.98 -22.45
N LYS A 17 -19.08 -7.50 -21.20
CA LYS A 17 -17.94 -6.90 -20.49
C LYS A 17 -16.81 -7.91 -20.28
N LYS A 18 -17.12 -9.16 -19.96
CA LYS A 18 -16.12 -10.24 -19.84
C LYS A 18 -15.45 -10.56 -21.18
N LYS A 19 -16.23 -10.68 -22.27
CA LYS A 19 -15.69 -10.88 -23.63
C LYS A 19 -14.80 -9.72 -24.08
N LEU A 20 -15.21 -8.48 -23.84
CA LEU A 20 -14.43 -7.29 -24.16
C LEU A 20 -13.14 -7.20 -23.34
N LYS A 21 -13.19 -7.50 -22.04
CA LYS A 21 -12.01 -7.59 -21.17
C LYS A 21 -11.04 -8.66 -21.68
N SER A 22 -11.54 -9.85 -22.02
CA SER A 22 -10.74 -10.95 -22.56
C SER A 22 -10.09 -10.62 -23.91
N ALA A 23 -10.84 -10.01 -24.84
CA ALA A 23 -10.32 -9.57 -26.14
C ALA A 23 -9.30 -8.43 -26.02
N TYR A 24 -9.48 -7.53 -25.05
CA TYR A 24 -8.50 -6.49 -24.73
C TYR A 24 -7.23 -7.09 -24.11
N GLU A 25 -7.37 -8.02 -23.16
CA GLU A 25 -6.26 -8.69 -22.49
C GLU A 25 -5.42 -9.54 -23.44
N SER A 26 -6.03 -10.21 -24.42
CA SER A 26 -5.32 -11.01 -25.42
C SER A 26 -4.48 -10.17 -26.37
N THR A 27 -4.91 -8.96 -26.69
CA THR A 27 -4.30 -8.12 -27.75
C THR A 27 -3.44 -6.98 -27.19
N PHE A 28 -3.76 -6.50 -25.99
CA PHE A 28 -3.17 -5.27 -25.44
C PHE A 28 -2.50 -5.44 -24.08
N ALA A 29 -2.72 -6.52 -23.32
CA ALA A 29 -2.12 -6.61 -22.00
C ALA A 29 -0.65 -7.06 -22.02
N ARG A 30 0.14 -6.52 -21.10
CA ARG A 30 1.59 -6.78 -20.95
C ARG A 30 1.94 -7.06 -19.50
N THR A 31 3.05 -7.76 -19.30
CA THR A 31 3.69 -7.98 -17.99
C THR A 31 4.91 -7.07 -17.78
N ASN A 32 5.34 -6.36 -18.83
CA ASN A 32 6.45 -5.42 -18.78
C ASN A 32 5.97 -4.04 -18.28
N TYR A 33 6.01 -3.88 -16.95
CA TYR A 33 5.75 -2.64 -16.21
C TYR A 33 6.68 -2.63 -14.98
N GLN A 34 6.96 -1.44 -14.45
CA GLN A 34 7.77 -1.31 -13.24
C GLN A 34 6.95 -1.75 -12.02
N ARG A 35 7.60 -2.48 -11.09
CA ARG A 35 7.01 -2.79 -9.79
C ARG A 35 7.50 -1.82 -8.73
N LEU A 36 6.60 -1.40 -7.85
CA LEU A 36 6.87 -0.41 -6.81
C LEU A 36 6.38 -0.89 -5.45
N ALA A 37 7.22 -0.86 -4.43
CA ALA A 37 6.81 -1.06 -3.05
C ALA A 37 6.95 0.23 -2.25
N VAL A 38 5.85 0.72 -1.69
CA VAL A 38 5.85 1.84 -0.73
C VAL A 38 5.87 1.25 0.67
N ILE A 39 7.03 1.27 1.32
CA ILE A 39 7.27 0.63 2.61
C ILE A 39 7.32 1.71 3.70
N GLY A 40 6.61 1.50 4.81
CA GLY A 40 6.69 2.43 5.94
C GLY A 40 5.92 1.95 7.17
N HIS A 41 5.58 2.89 8.04
CA HIS A 41 4.69 2.66 9.18
C HIS A 41 3.29 3.26 8.91
N ALA A 42 2.27 2.82 9.65
CA ALA A 42 1.01 3.55 9.70
C ALA A 42 1.24 5.03 10.08
N ARG A 43 0.44 5.92 9.50
CA ARG A 43 0.46 7.38 9.80
C ARG A 43 1.74 8.13 9.40
N THR A 44 2.52 7.60 8.46
CA THR A 44 3.67 8.30 7.85
C THR A 44 3.33 9.22 6.68
N GLY A 45 2.07 9.20 6.21
CA GLY A 45 1.66 9.92 4.99
C GLY A 45 1.59 9.03 3.75
N SER A 46 1.75 7.71 3.91
CA SER A 46 1.64 6.74 2.82
C SER A 46 0.32 6.80 2.05
N ASN A 47 -0.82 7.03 2.71
CA ASN A 47 -2.09 7.23 2.00
C ASN A 47 -2.08 8.48 1.12
N PHE A 48 -1.53 9.59 1.59
CA PHE A 48 -1.42 10.82 0.78
C PHE A 48 -0.55 10.60 -0.45
N LEU A 49 0.56 9.88 -0.31
CA LEU A 49 1.40 9.50 -1.45
C LEU A 49 0.63 8.60 -2.43
N LEU A 50 -0.05 7.57 -1.93
CA LEU A 50 -0.83 6.65 -2.76
C LEU A 50 -1.97 7.37 -3.50
N ASP A 51 -2.70 8.26 -2.83
CA ASP A 51 -3.77 9.05 -3.42
C ASP A 51 -3.23 9.94 -4.54
N GLY A 52 -2.05 10.56 -4.33
CA GLY A 52 -1.35 11.34 -5.35
C GLY A 52 -0.93 10.49 -6.56
N LEU A 53 -0.29 9.33 -6.32
CA LEU A 53 0.10 8.39 -7.38
C LEU A 53 -1.13 7.88 -8.15
N GLY A 54 -2.24 7.64 -7.45
CA GLY A 54 -3.49 7.14 -8.01
C GLY A 54 -4.22 8.13 -8.91
N THR A 55 -3.83 9.41 -8.94
CA THR A 55 -4.37 10.38 -9.90
C THR A 55 -3.94 10.09 -11.36
N SER A 56 -2.84 9.36 -11.53
CA SER A 56 -2.32 8.99 -12.85
C SER A 56 -2.97 7.72 -13.38
N ASN A 57 -3.44 7.76 -14.63
CA ASN A 57 -3.94 6.57 -15.32
C ASN A 57 -2.83 5.58 -15.73
N ALA A 58 -1.56 5.91 -15.45
CA ALA A 58 -0.42 5.06 -15.73
C ALA A 58 0.03 4.24 -14.51
N ILE A 59 -0.59 4.45 -13.34
CA ILE A 59 -0.19 3.80 -12.09
C ILE A 59 -1.38 3.03 -11.54
N LYS A 60 -1.15 1.75 -11.23
CA LYS A 60 -2.08 0.94 -10.46
C LYS A 60 -1.47 0.72 -9.08
N MET A 61 -2.07 1.32 -8.05
CA MET A 61 -1.66 1.13 -6.66
C MET A 61 -2.63 0.20 -5.94
N TYR A 62 -2.11 -0.89 -5.42
CA TYR A 62 -2.73 -1.65 -4.37
C TYR A 62 -2.46 -0.97 -3.01
N HIS A 63 -3.44 -0.96 -2.12
CA HIS A 63 -3.22 -0.47 -0.75
C HIS A 63 -2.49 -1.54 0.07
N GLU A 64 -3.02 -1.90 1.24
CA GLU A 64 -2.37 -2.79 2.20
C GLU A 64 -2.71 -4.26 1.90
N ILE A 65 -2.40 -4.75 0.70
CA ILE A 65 -2.77 -6.11 0.26
C ILE A 65 -2.19 -7.22 1.14
N PHE A 66 -1.08 -6.96 1.83
CA PHE A 66 -0.46 -7.89 2.78
C PHE A 66 -0.92 -7.71 4.23
N ALA A 67 -1.85 -6.80 4.53
CA ALA A 67 -2.37 -6.65 5.88
C ALA A 67 -3.12 -7.91 6.34
N GLY A 68 -3.00 -8.25 7.63
CA GLY A 68 -3.62 -9.45 8.20
C GLY A 68 -5.16 -9.51 8.13
N HIS A 69 -5.84 -8.39 7.85
CA HIS A 69 -7.28 -8.39 7.60
C HIS A 69 -7.66 -8.74 6.14
N ASN A 70 -6.67 -8.83 5.24
CA ASN A 70 -6.86 -9.19 3.83
C ASN A 70 -6.38 -10.61 3.51
N ARG A 71 -5.82 -11.34 4.48
CA ARG A 71 -5.14 -12.62 4.25
C ARG A 71 -4.93 -13.46 5.50
N GLU A 72 -4.71 -14.75 5.29
CA GLU A 72 -4.15 -15.65 6.30
C GLU A 72 -2.60 -15.58 6.27
N ILE A 73 -2.02 -15.11 7.37
CA ILE A 73 -0.56 -14.87 7.49
C ILE A 73 0.18 -16.21 7.38
N GLY A 74 1.24 -16.25 6.55
CA GLY A 74 2.05 -17.44 6.32
C GLY A 74 1.51 -18.42 5.28
N GLN A 75 0.29 -18.23 4.77
CA GLN A 75 -0.31 -19.09 3.73
C GLN A 75 -0.56 -18.34 2.43
N ASP A 76 -1.05 -17.11 2.52
CA ASP A 76 -1.55 -16.37 1.37
C ASP A 76 -0.49 -15.52 0.65
N PHE A 77 0.77 -15.51 1.11
CA PHE A 77 1.81 -14.64 0.57
C PHE A 77 1.97 -14.81 -0.95
N GLU A 78 2.27 -16.02 -1.43
CA GLU A 78 2.47 -16.31 -2.85
C GLU A 78 1.26 -15.94 -3.70
N ARG A 79 0.06 -16.28 -3.22
CA ARG A 79 -1.20 -15.99 -3.92
C ARG A 79 -1.40 -14.48 -4.09
N ILE A 80 -1.14 -13.70 -3.05
CA ILE A 80 -1.28 -12.24 -3.09
C ILE A 80 -0.14 -11.62 -3.89
N PHE A 81 1.08 -12.12 -3.74
CA PHE A 81 2.25 -11.65 -4.44
C PHE A 81 2.12 -11.81 -5.95
N ALA A 82 1.57 -12.94 -6.42
CA ALA A 82 1.28 -13.21 -7.83
C ALA A 82 0.37 -12.13 -8.49
N THR A 83 -0.49 -11.46 -7.72
CA THR A 83 -1.35 -10.38 -8.24
C THR A 83 -0.56 -9.16 -8.74
N LEU A 84 0.70 -9.01 -8.30
CA LEU A 84 1.64 -7.98 -8.74
C LEU A 84 2.30 -8.30 -10.09
N TYR A 85 2.07 -9.50 -10.63
CA TYR A 85 2.60 -10.00 -11.90
C TYR A 85 1.53 -10.23 -12.97
N GLU A 86 0.26 -10.01 -12.62
CA GLU A 86 -0.86 -10.12 -13.54
C GLU A 86 -0.69 -9.19 -14.76
N LYS A 87 -1.21 -9.63 -15.90
CA LYS A 87 -1.28 -8.82 -17.13
C LYS A 87 -2.00 -7.49 -16.85
N GLN A 88 -1.39 -6.38 -17.28
CA GLN A 88 -1.98 -5.05 -17.14
C GLN A 88 -2.27 -4.39 -18.50
N PRO A 89 -3.27 -3.48 -18.57
CA PRO A 89 -3.51 -2.60 -19.71
C PRO A 89 -2.27 -1.80 -20.14
N ARG A 90 -2.13 -1.47 -21.44
CA ARG A 90 -0.91 -0.79 -21.98
C ARG A 90 -0.62 0.57 -21.34
N ASN A 91 -1.64 1.26 -20.86
CA ASN A 91 -1.49 2.54 -20.19
C ASN A 91 -0.83 2.39 -18.82
N ILE A 92 -0.99 1.24 -18.15
CA ILE A 92 -0.33 0.98 -16.87
C ILE A 92 1.17 0.76 -17.11
N LYS A 93 1.97 1.61 -16.48
CA LYS A 93 3.43 1.60 -16.50
C LYS A 93 4.02 1.18 -15.16
N ILE A 94 3.27 1.38 -14.07
CA ILE A 94 3.68 1.03 -12.72
C ILE A 94 2.56 0.25 -12.04
N VAL A 95 2.91 -0.90 -11.48
CA VAL A 95 2.09 -1.62 -10.50
C VAL A 95 2.79 -1.51 -9.17
N GLY A 96 2.12 -0.92 -8.19
CA GLY A 96 2.69 -0.78 -6.86
C GLY A 96 1.77 -1.21 -5.77
N PHE A 97 2.32 -1.37 -4.58
CA PHE A 97 1.56 -1.66 -3.38
C PHE A 97 2.12 -0.91 -2.17
N LYS A 98 1.32 -0.85 -1.11
CA LYS A 98 1.73 -0.32 0.18
C LYS A 98 1.99 -1.46 1.15
N LEU A 99 3.13 -1.38 1.83
CA LEU A 99 3.55 -2.37 2.82
C LEU A 99 3.91 -1.68 4.13
N PHE A 100 3.32 -2.15 5.23
CA PHE A 100 3.81 -1.76 6.54
C PHE A 100 4.82 -2.76 7.07
N TYR A 101 5.75 -2.29 7.89
CA TYR A 101 6.86 -3.09 8.42
C TYR A 101 6.43 -4.42 9.05
N TYR A 102 5.24 -4.43 9.66
CA TYR A 102 4.67 -5.56 10.40
C TYR A 102 3.65 -6.38 9.57
N HIS A 103 3.55 -6.17 8.26
CA HIS A 103 2.63 -6.93 7.40
C HIS A 103 3.18 -8.27 6.94
N LEU A 104 4.51 -8.42 6.88
CA LEU A 104 5.17 -9.68 6.49
C LEU A 104 5.80 -10.34 7.72
N THR A 105 5.82 -11.67 7.72
CA THR A 105 6.70 -12.46 8.58
C THR A 105 8.15 -12.34 8.13
N GLU A 106 9.12 -12.79 8.93
CA GLU A 106 10.53 -12.79 8.49
C GLU A 106 10.77 -13.68 7.26
N GLN A 107 10.07 -14.82 7.16
CA GLN A 107 10.17 -15.66 5.96
C GLN A 107 9.64 -14.94 4.72
N GLU A 108 8.47 -14.32 4.81
CA GLU A 108 7.89 -13.56 3.70
C GLU A 108 8.72 -12.32 3.33
N TRP A 109 9.43 -11.72 4.29
CA TRP A 109 10.43 -10.70 4.00
C TRP A 109 11.59 -11.27 3.18
N ASN A 110 12.12 -12.43 3.54
CA ASN A 110 13.17 -13.10 2.77
C ASN A 110 12.68 -13.43 1.35
N ASP A 111 11.47 -13.98 1.24
CA ASP A 111 10.83 -14.29 -0.04
C ASP A 111 10.70 -13.03 -0.91
N PHE A 112 10.23 -11.93 -0.34
CA PHE A 112 10.13 -10.65 -1.04
C PHE A 112 11.50 -10.09 -1.48
N LEU A 113 12.54 -10.29 -0.69
CA LEU A 113 13.88 -9.77 -1.00
C LEU A 113 14.58 -10.51 -2.16
N PHE A 114 14.12 -11.70 -2.54
CA PHE A 114 14.58 -12.36 -3.78
C PHE A 114 14.11 -11.63 -5.06
N HIS A 115 13.16 -10.70 -4.94
CA HIS A 115 12.63 -9.91 -6.05
C HIS A 115 13.27 -8.52 -6.11
N ASP A 116 14.44 -8.46 -6.74
CA ASP A 116 15.25 -7.23 -6.84
C ASP A 116 14.73 -6.23 -7.88
N GLU A 117 13.69 -6.57 -8.65
CA GLU A 117 13.13 -5.70 -9.67
C GLU A 117 12.23 -4.59 -9.12
N PHE A 118 11.88 -4.67 -7.83
CA PHE A 118 11.04 -3.67 -7.18
C PHE A 118 11.81 -2.37 -6.95
N SER A 119 11.24 -1.27 -7.44
CA SER A 119 11.60 0.06 -6.96
C SER A 119 11.02 0.23 -5.55
N ILE A 120 11.84 0.73 -4.61
CA ILE A 120 11.43 0.89 -3.21
C ILE A 120 11.29 2.37 -2.85
N ILE A 121 10.13 2.75 -2.32
CA ILE A 121 9.94 4.04 -1.63
C ILE A 121 9.82 3.75 -0.13
N HIS A 122 10.84 4.12 0.64
CA HIS A 122 10.81 4.05 2.10
C HIS A 122 10.26 5.36 2.68
N ILE A 123 9.01 5.37 3.11
CA ILE A 123 8.35 6.56 3.65
C ILE A 123 8.41 6.61 5.18
N ILE A 124 9.18 7.58 5.67
CA ILE A 124 9.38 7.84 7.10
C ILE A 124 8.73 9.17 7.51
N ARG A 125 8.41 9.30 8.79
CA ARG A 125 7.96 10.56 9.38
C ARG A 125 8.90 10.99 10.50
N LYS A 126 9.66 12.06 10.26
CA LYS A 126 10.64 12.60 11.22
C LYS A 126 10.05 12.81 12.62
N ASN A 127 8.82 13.34 12.71
CA ASN A 127 8.11 13.47 13.98
C ASN A 127 7.37 12.17 14.34
N LYS A 128 8.07 11.26 15.00
CA LYS A 128 7.56 9.94 15.43
C LYS A 128 6.50 10.05 16.53
N LEU A 129 6.61 11.02 17.42
CA LEU A 129 5.56 11.32 18.41
C LEU A 129 4.22 11.60 17.71
N ARG A 130 4.24 12.35 16.60
CA ARG A 130 3.04 12.63 15.79
C ARG A 130 2.51 11.39 15.07
N THR A 131 3.37 10.45 14.68
CA THR A 131 2.96 9.13 14.17
C THR A 131 2.17 8.38 15.24
N ILE A 132 2.73 8.28 16.44
CA ILE A 132 2.15 7.59 17.59
C ILE A 132 0.81 8.21 18.01
N ALA A 133 0.79 9.51 18.29
CA ALA A 133 -0.43 10.22 18.67
C ALA A 133 -1.53 10.11 17.60
N SER A 134 -1.15 10.21 16.31
CA SER A 134 -2.12 10.06 15.23
C SER A 134 -2.64 8.64 15.09
N LEU A 135 -1.86 7.63 15.44
CA LEU A 135 -2.28 6.24 15.41
C LEU A 135 -3.28 5.96 16.53
N ASP A 136 -3.03 6.48 17.73
CA ASP A 136 -3.92 6.31 18.87
C ASP A 136 -5.26 7.00 18.65
N ILE A 137 -5.23 8.21 18.08
CA ILE A 137 -6.45 8.89 17.65
C ILE A 137 -7.21 8.06 16.62
N ALA A 138 -6.51 7.47 15.64
CA ALA A 138 -7.15 6.65 14.61
C ALA A 138 -7.81 5.39 15.21
N PHE A 139 -7.13 4.71 16.14
CA PHE A 139 -7.72 3.58 16.85
C PHE A 139 -8.93 3.97 17.70
N LYS A 140 -8.81 5.07 18.47
CA LYS A 140 -9.87 5.58 19.35
C LYS A 140 -11.11 6.00 18.55
N THR A 141 -10.92 6.65 17.40
CA THR A 141 -12.01 7.24 16.61
C THR A 141 -12.48 6.34 15.47
N LYS A 142 -11.76 5.24 15.18
CA LYS A 142 -11.92 4.41 13.98
C LYS A 142 -11.80 5.19 12.66
N GLN A 143 -11.18 6.37 12.68
CA GLN A 143 -11.00 7.23 11.51
C GLN A 143 -9.54 7.24 11.04
N TRP A 144 -9.35 6.88 9.78
CA TRP A 144 -8.02 6.76 9.16
C TRP A 144 -7.75 7.84 8.10
N SER A 145 -8.79 8.54 7.61
CA SER A 145 -8.74 9.68 6.69
C SER A 145 -9.44 10.91 7.27
N ALA A 146 -9.14 12.08 6.72
CA ALA A 146 -9.83 13.32 7.06
C ALA A 146 -11.10 13.47 6.20
N ASP A 147 -12.23 13.00 6.70
CA ASP A 147 -13.51 13.14 5.99
C ASP A 147 -14.24 14.44 6.41
N LYS A 148 -15.06 15.01 5.53
CA LYS A 148 -15.85 16.23 5.84
C LYS A 148 -16.82 16.04 7.03
N LYS A 149 -17.20 14.81 7.37
CA LYS A 149 -17.99 14.47 8.58
C LYS A 149 -17.16 14.51 9.89
N SER A 150 -15.85 14.77 9.84
CA SER A 150 -14.94 14.77 10.98
C SER A 150 -15.12 15.94 11.96
N GLU A 151 -15.98 16.91 11.64
CA GLU A 151 -16.27 18.04 12.51
C GLU A 151 -16.97 17.60 13.81
N ILE A 152 -17.74 16.50 13.77
CA ILE A 152 -18.49 15.94 14.90
C ILE A 152 -17.57 15.29 15.96
N LEU A 153 -16.33 14.89 15.62
CA LEU A 153 -15.42 14.18 16.53
C LEU A 153 -14.22 15.03 17.01
N ARG A 154 -14.18 16.33 16.71
CA ARG A 154 -13.10 17.22 17.14
C ARG A 154 -12.93 17.27 18.67
N ASN A 155 -13.99 17.04 19.42
CA ASN A 155 -14.00 17.13 20.88
C ASN A 155 -13.36 15.93 21.61
N ASN A 156 -12.91 14.87 20.91
CA ASN A 156 -12.37 13.66 21.57
C ASN A 156 -10.99 13.20 21.05
N LYS A 157 -10.19 14.12 20.48
CA LYS A 157 -8.84 13.83 19.94
C LYS A 157 -7.76 13.69 21.01
N ASN A 158 -8.04 14.03 22.26
CA ASN A 158 -7.05 13.91 23.33
C ASN A 158 -6.75 12.44 23.57
N THR A 159 -5.46 12.10 23.55
CA THR A 159 -4.94 10.79 23.91
C THR A 159 -3.93 10.97 25.03
N ILE A 160 -3.98 10.08 26.02
CA ILE A 160 -2.98 10.03 27.10
C ILE A 160 -1.97 8.97 26.67
N LEU A 161 -0.70 9.35 26.67
CA LEU A 161 0.41 8.47 26.35
C LEU A 161 1.16 8.17 27.63
N ASP A 162 1.15 6.91 28.04
CA ASP A 162 2.07 6.45 29.08
C ASP A 162 3.52 6.61 28.59
N THR A 163 4.39 7.15 29.45
CA THR A 163 5.76 7.49 29.05
C THR A 163 6.58 6.25 28.74
N SER A 164 6.41 5.18 29.52
CA SER A 164 7.15 3.93 29.30
C SER A 164 6.75 3.26 27.98
N GLN A 165 5.44 3.20 27.69
CA GLN A 165 4.93 2.68 26.42
C GLN A 165 5.31 3.56 25.23
N LEU A 166 5.35 4.88 25.41
CA LEU A 166 5.77 5.82 24.37
C LEU A 166 7.21 5.55 23.94
N MET A 167 8.14 5.39 24.89
CA MET A 167 9.54 5.12 24.59
C MET A 167 9.72 3.82 23.81
N GLN A 168 9.06 2.74 24.24
CA GLN A 168 9.10 1.46 23.53
C GLN A 168 8.56 1.57 22.09
N ARG A 169 7.50 2.34 21.88
CA ARG A 169 6.91 2.55 20.55
C ARG A 169 7.81 3.39 19.65
N LEU A 170 8.50 4.40 20.19
CA LEU A 170 9.48 5.19 19.45
C LEU A 170 10.64 4.32 18.97
N GLU A 171 11.24 3.56 19.89
CA GLU A 171 12.32 2.62 19.61
C GLU A 171 11.90 1.58 18.57
N LYS A 172 10.68 1.02 18.70
CA LYS A 172 10.15 0.06 17.73
C LYS A 172 10.04 0.64 16.32
N ILE A 173 9.60 1.90 16.17
CA ILE A 173 9.54 2.57 14.86
C ILE A 173 10.95 2.73 14.29
N GLU A 174 11.92 3.13 15.11
CA GLU A 174 13.33 3.29 14.70
C GLU A 174 13.94 1.98 14.24
N ASN A 175 13.75 0.92 15.03
CA ASN A 175 14.21 -0.41 14.68
C ASN A 175 13.62 -0.90 13.35
N TYR A 176 12.35 -0.63 13.08
CA TYR A 176 11.76 -0.95 11.78
C TYR A 176 12.34 -0.12 10.63
N GLU A 177 12.55 1.19 10.84
CA GLU A 177 13.16 2.07 9.84
C GLU A 177 14.56 1.57 9.47
N ASP A 178 15.38 1.24 10.47
CA ASP A 178 16.76 0.79 10.27
C ASP A 178 16.83 -0.63 9.68
N LEU A 179 16.01 -1.56 10.17
CA LEU A 179 15.94 -2.90 9.61
C LEU A 179 15.51 -2.88 8.14
N THR A 180 14.54 -2.03 7.79
CA THR A 180 14.13 -1.85 6.39
C THR A 180 15.28 -1.33 5.54
N ARG A 181 16.02 -0.33 6.01
CA ARG A 181 17.20 0.17 5.27
C ARG A 181 18.25 -0.91 5.09
N LYS A 182 18.55 -1.70 6.13
CA LYS A 182 19.51 -2.81 6.06
C LYS A 182 19.09 -3.85 5.03
N ARG A 183 17.80 -4.23 4.98
CA ARG A 183 17.27 -5.19 4.01
C ARG A 183 17.50 -4.79 2.55
N PHE A 184 17.51 -3.48 2.26
CA PHE A 184 17.67 -2.95 0.90
C PHE A 184 19.03 -2.24 0.68
N GLN A 185 19.96 -2.34 1.63
CA GLN A 185 21.35 -1.95 1.38
C GLN A 185 21.94 -2.97 0.42
N LYS A 186 22.30 -2.53 -0.79
CA LYS A 186 23.10 -3.35 -1.69
C LYS A 186 24.47 -3.52 -1.04
N GLU A 187 24.88 -4.77 -0.78
CA GLU A 187 26.29 -5.03 -0.54
C GLU A 187 27.05 -4.57 -1.79
N VAL A 188 27.94 -3.60 -1.63
CA VAL A 188 28.90 -3.24 -2.66
C VAL A 188 29.93 -4.37 -2.64
N ILE A 189 29.76 -5.34 -3.54
CA ILE A 189 30.79 -6.34 -3.85
C ILE A 189 31.80 -5.70 -4.81
#